data_AF-A0AAW8KX05-F1
#
_entry.id   AF-A0AAW8KX05-F1
#
_cell.length_a   1.000
_cell.length_b   1.000
_cell.length_c   1.000
_cell.angle_alpha   90.00
_cell.angle_beta   90.00
_cell.angle_gamma   90.00
#
_symmetry.space_group_name_H-M   'P 1'
#
loop_
_entity.id
_entity.type
_entity.pdbx_description
1 polymer ?
#
loop_
_entity_poly.entity_id
_entity_poly.type
_entity_poly.pdbx_seq_one_letter_code
_entity_poly.pdbx_strand_id
1 'polypeptide(L)'
;SFVFEQWKEKPWSGVGGGYLSEIQYKYGHHIHNLYLRLIFEWGIVGCIFLVWMIYQVVKLFRDKDALPITKAGLIAILVDAMFSGSMVYPASQIACILFLAFAFSQSEQSKEYLKYPYRATKLLIALWGALFLYITIMYLGQDLTCWGCTSYVGRMAPNFWEYGSTQHLIPASHIP
;
A
#
# COMPACT_ATOMS: atom_id res chain seq x y z
N SER A 1 -16.86 -4.39 -18.60
CA SER A 1 -17.57 -4.64 -17.34
C SER A 1 -17.03 -3.67 -16.31
N PHE A 2 -17.87 -3.04 -15.48
CA PHE A 2 -17.41 -2.13 -14.42
C PHE A 2 -16.86 -2.96 -13.25
N VAL A 3 -15.88 -2.45 -12.49
CA VAL A 3 -15.15 -3.28 -11.51
C VAL A 3 -16.04 -3.92 -10.44
N PHE A 4 -17.18 -3.29 -10.14
CA PHE A 4 -18.17 -3.81 -9.21
C PHE A 4 -18.70 -5.19 -9.61
N GLU A 5 -18.87 -5.45 -10.90
CA GLU A 5 -19.35 -6.74 -11.39
C GLU A 5 -18.34 -7.85 -11.13
N GLN A 6 -17.05 -7.57 -11.34
CA GLN A 6 -15.96 -8.52 -11.07
C GLN A 6 -15.76 -8.74 -9.57
N TRP A 7 -15.95 -7.68 -8.77
CA TRP A 7 -15.88 -7.78 -7.32
C TRP A 7 -16.99 -8.65 -6.73
N LYS A 8 -18.22 -8.61 -7.29
CA LYS A 8 -19.33 -9.48 -6.84
C LYS A 8 -18.99 -10.97 -6.95
N GLU A 9 -18.12 -11.36 -7.88
CA GLU A 9 -17.65 -12.74 -8.01
C GLU A 9 -16.61 -13.11 -6.94
N LYS A 10 -15.89 -12.12 -6.40
CA LYS A 10 -14.79 -12.31 -5.44
C LYS A 10 -14.86 -11.33 -4.25
N PRO A 11 -15.98 -11.26 -3.49
CA PRO A 11 -16.14 -10.26 -2.43
C PRO A 11 -15.18 -10.48 -1.24
N TRP A 12 -14.74 -11.73 -1.04
CA TRP A 12 -13.84 -12.10 0.05
C TRP A 12 -12.39 -11.76 -0.25
N SER A 13 -11.86 -12.25 -1.38
CA SER A 13 -10.45 -12.04 -1.76
C SER A 13 -10.20 -10.71 -2.47
N GLY A 14 -11.25 -10.08 -3.01
CA GLY A 14 -11.11 -9.02 -3.99
C GLY A 14 -10.65 -9.55 -5.36
N VAL A 15 -10.46 -8.63 -6.29
CA VAL A 15 -10.01 -8.94 -7.66
C VAL A 15 -8.49 -9.09 -7.81
N GLY A 16 -7.73 -8.83 -6.74
CA GLY A 16 -6.27 -8.92 -6.69
C GLY A 16 -5.60 -7.55 -6.55
N GLY A 17 -4.56 -7.46 -5.72
CA GLY A 17 -3.77 -6.24 -5.54
C GLY A 17 -3.13 -5.79 -6.86
N GLY A 18 -3.27 -4.50 -7.19
CA GLY A 18 -2.75 -3.94 -8.45
C GLY A 18 -3.66 -4.13 -9.66
N TYR A 19 -4.71 -4.95 -9.57
CA TYR A 19 -5.63 -5.22 -10.70
C TYR A 19 -6.23 -3.95 -11.31
N LEU A 20 -6.59 -2.96 -10.49
CA LEU A 20 -7.17 -1.70 -10.96
C LEU A 20 -6.19 -0.83 -11.74
N SER A 21 -4.89 -1.14 -11.64
CA SER A 21 -3.83 -0.47 -12.38
C SER A 21 -3.59 -1.08 -13.77
N GLU A 22 -3.98 -2.35 -14.00
CA GLU A 22 -3.80 -3.06 -15.28
C GLU A 22 -4.94 -2.85 -16.25
N ILE A 23 -6.15 -2.69 -15.72
CA ILE A 23 -7.31 -2.51 -16.55
C ILE A 23 -7.40 -1.06 -17.06
N GLN A 24 -7.43 -0.91 -18.38
CA GLN A 24 -7.82 0.34 -19.02
C GLN A 24 -9.31 0.30 -19.32
N TYR A 25 -10.10 1.12 -18.61
CA TYR A 25 -11.51 1.25 -18.90
C TYR A 25 -11.72 1.97 -20.25
N LYS A 26 -12.70 1.49 -21.03
CA LYS A 26 -13.05 2.09 -22.33
C LYS A 26 -13.57 3.52 -22.19
N TYR A 27 -14.19 3.84 -21.06
CA TYR A 27 -14.68 5.17 -20.69
C TYR A 27 -14.40 5.38 -19.19
N GLY A 28 -13.49 6.30 -18.87
CA GLY A 28 -13.08 6.61 -17.50
C GLY A 28 -11.61 6.27 -17.21
N HIS A 29 -10.96 7.11 -16.40
CA HIS A 29 -9.63 6.83 -15.86
C HIS A 29 -9.74 5.81 -14.71
N HIS A 30 -8.63 5.12 -14.42
CA HIS A 30 -8.54 4.16 -13.31
C HIS A 30 -8.94 4.78 -11.97
N ILE A 31 -9.39 3.95 -11.03
CA ILE A 31 -9.86 4.43 -9.72
C ILE A 31 -8.67 4.93 -8.91
N HIS A 32 -8.60 6.23 -8.61
CA HIS A 32 -7.58 6.82 -7.74
C HIS A 32 -7.94 6.77 -6.26
N ASN A 33 -9.22 6.59 -5.93
CA ASN A 33 -9.70 6.56 -4.55
C ASN A 33 -9.16 5.32 -3.82
N LEU A 34 -8.26 5.53 -2.86
CA LEU A 34 -7.59 4.45 -2.13
C LEU A 34 -8.57 3.53 -1.41
N TYR A 35 -9.65 4.06 -0.85
CA TYR A 35 -10.62 3.27 -0.09
C TYR A 35 -11.37 2.30 -0.99
N LEU A 36 -11.82 2.78 -2.15
CA LEU A 36 -12.44 1.92 -3.15
C LEU A 36 -11.44 0.89 -3.69
N ARG A 37 -10.18 1.29 -3.95
CA ARG A 37 -9.14 0.35 -4.37
C ARG A 37 -8.95 -0.78 -3.35
N LEU A 38 -8.86 -0.46 -2.06
CA LEU A 38 -8.72 -1.46 -1.00
C LEU A 38 -9.90 -2.44 -0.98
N ILE A 39 -11.14 -1.94 -1.08
CA ILE A 39 -12.34 -2.80 -1.08
C ILE A 39 -12.37 -3.69 -2.32
N PHE A 40 -12.08 -3.13 -3.50
CA PHE A 40 -12.18 -3.87 -4.75
C PHE A 40 -11.03 -4.87 -4.92
N GLU A 41 -9.79 -4.45 -4.70
CA GLU A 41 -8.61 -5.30 -4.90
C GLU A 41 -8.44 -6.36 -3.80
N TRP A 42 -8.84 -6.05 -2.56
CA TRP A 42 -8.58 -6.91 -1.38
C TRP A 42 -9.83 -7.41 -0.67
N GLY A 43 -11.04 -7.09 -1.15
CA GLY A 43 -12.29 -7.62 -0.63
C GLY A 43 -12.47 -7.36 0.87
N ILE A 44 -12.78 -8.42 1.62
CA ILE A 44 -13.01 -8.34 3.07
C ILE A 44 -11.76 -7.89 3.83
N VAL A 45 -10.56 -8.26 3.36
CA VAL A 45 -9.30 -7.88 3.99
C VAL A 45 -9.11 -6.37 3.91
N GLY A 46 -9.42 -5.79 2.74
CA GLY A 46 -9.46 -4.34 2.55
C GLY A 46 -10.45 -3.66 3.50
N CYS A 47 -11.66 -4.21 3.64
CA CYS A 47 -12.67 -3.69 4.57
C CYS A 47 -12.20 -3.72 6.03
N ILE A 48 -11.61 -4.83 6.49
CA ILE A 48 -11.08 -4.97 7.85
C ILE A 48 -9.97 -3.93 8.09
N PHE A 49 -9.07 -3.75 7.12
CA PHE A 49 -8.02 -2.76 7.21
C PHE A 49 -8.58 -1.33 7.29
N LEU A 50 -9.64 -1.00 6.54
CA LEU A 50 -10.31 0.30 6.62
C LEU A 50 -10.95 0.54 7.99
N VAL A 51 -11.62 -0.47 8.56
CA VAL A 51 -12.20 -0.38 9.91
C VAL A 51 -11.10 -0.15 10.95
N TRP A 52 -9.99 -0.87 10.84
CA TRP A 52 -8.83 -0.69 11.71
C TRP A 52 -8.23 0.72 11.56
N MET A 53 -8.07 1.22 10.33
CA MET A 53 -7.59 2.59 10.07
C MET A 53 -8.52 3.64 10.69
N ILE A 54 -9.84 3.50 10.54
CA ILE A 54 -10.82 4.39 11.18
C ILE A 54 -10.65 4.38 12.70
N TYR A 55 -10.45 3.20 13.30
CA TYR A 55 -10.20 3.09 14.73
C TYR A 55 -8.92 3.87 15.14
N GLN A 56 -7.83 3.75 14.40
CA GLN A 56 -6.59 4.50 14.68
C GLN A 56 -6.78 6.01 14.54
N VAL A 57 -7.52 6.45 13.52
CA VAL A 57 -7.87 7.87 13.33
C VAL A 57 -8.67 8.36 14.54
N VAL A 58 -9.75 7.66 14.91
CA VAL A 58 -10.57 8.05 16.08
C VAL A 58 -9.74 8.09 17.36
N LYS A 59 -8.84 7.12 17.56
CA LYS A 59 -7.92 7.09 18.71
C LYS A 59 -7.03 8.35 18.74
N LEU A 60 -6.39 8.70 17.63
CA LEU A 60 -5.53 9.88 17.53
C LEU A 60 -6.29 11.19 17.78
N PHE A 61 -7.53 11.30 17.28
CA PHE A 61 -8.34 12.50 17.48
C PHE A 61 -8.84 12.68 18.91
N ARG A 62 -9.08 11.57 19.62
CA ARG A 62 -9.44 11.56 21.04
C ARG A 62 -8.25 11.88 21.95
N ASP A 63 -7.04 11.61 21.51
CA ASP A 63 -5.83 11.97 22.23
C ASP A 63 -5.67 13.50 22.27
N LYS A 64 -5.64 14.06 23.47
CA LYS A 64 -5.53 15.52 23.68
C LYS A 64 -4.09 16.01 23.57
N ASP A 65 -3.13 15.12 23.76
CA ASP A 65 -1.69 15.43 23.77
C ASP A 65 -1.07 15.32 22.37
N ALA A 66 -1.77 14.67 21.43
CA ALA A 66 -1.37 14.60 20.02
C ALA A 66 -1.31 15.99 19.36
N LEU A 67 -0.22 16.26 18.63
CA LEU A 67 0.04 17.57 18.04
C LEU A 67 -1.07 17.96 17.03
N PRO A 68 -1.58 19.21 17.06
CA PRO A 68 -2.60 19.67 16.12
C PRO A 68 -2.20 19.52 14.65
N ILE A 69 -0.92 19.77 14.33
CA ILE A 69 -0.38 19.64 12.96
C ILE A 69 -0.47 18.21 12.44
N THR A 70 -0.33 17.23 13.32
CA THR A 70 -0.43 15.81 13.00
C THR A 70 -1.86 15.45 12.59
N LYS A 71 -2.86 15.95 13.32
CA LYS A 71 -4.28 15.75 13.02
C LYS A 71 -4.65 16.41 11.69
N ALA A 72 -4.18 17.64 11.45
CA ALA A 72 -4.41 18.35 10.20
C ALA A 72 -3.76 17.64 9.00
N GLY A 73 -2.51 17.18 9.13
CA GLY A 73 -1.83 16.44 8.07
C GLY A 73 -2.49 15.08 7.79
N LEU A 74 -3.01 14.39 8.81
CA LEU A 74 -3.77 13.16 8.62
C LEU A 74 -5.06 13.41 7.82
N ILE A 75 -5.80 14.48 8.15
CA ILE A 75 -6.99 14.86 7.37
C ILE A 75 -6.59 15.17 5.93
N ALA A 76 -5.50 15.91 5.71
CA ALA A 76 -5.02 16.23 4.37
C ALA A 76 -4.72 14.95 3.56
N ILE A 77 -4.02 13.98 4.14
CA ILE A 77 -3.73 12.69 3.49
C ILE A 77 -5.02 11.90 3.22
N LEU A 78 -5.97 11.85 4.15
CA LEU A 78 -7.22 11.12 3.97
C LEU A 78 -8.07 11.74 2.85
N VAL A 79 -8.18 13.07 2.81
CA VAL A 79 -8.88 13.79 1.74
C VAL A 79 -8.16 13.57 0.40
N ASP A 80 -6.84 13.74 0.38
CA ASP A 80 -6.04 13.55 -0.83
C ASP A 80 -6.15 12.10 -1.36
N ALA A 81 -6.18 11.10 -0.48
CA ALA A 81 -6.40 9.69 -0.84
C ALA A 81 -7.78 9.39 -1.49
N MET A 82 -8.75 10.31 -1.39
CA MET A 82 -10.04 10.16 -2.08
C MET A 82 -9.98 10.54 -3.56
N PHE A 83 -9.13 11.49 -3.91
CA PHE A 83 -9.14 12.17 -5.22
C PHE A 83 -7.86 11.98 -6.01
N SER A 84 -6.74 11.87 -5.32
CA SER A 84 -5.40 11.97 -5.90
C SER A 84 -4.76 10.62 -6.13
N GLY A 85 -3.92 10.57 -7.16
CA GLY A 85 -2.94 9.51 -7.35
C GLY A 85 -1.73 9.62 -6.41
N SER A 86 -1.75 10.44 -5.36
CA SER A 86 -0.65 10.50 -4.39
C SER A 86 -0.37 9.14 -3.73
N MET A 87 -1.39 8.29 -3.62
CA MET A 87 -1.29 6.91 -3.19
C MET A 87 -1.15 5.93 -4.38
N VAL A 88 -0.79 6.42 -5.56
CA VAL A 88 -0.43 5.70 -6.80
C VAL A 88 1.07 5.91 -7.06
N TYR A 89 1.58 7.13 -6.88
CA TYR A 89 3.00 7.46 -7.07
C TYR A 89 3.84 7.06 -5.84
N PRO A 90 5.03 6.45 -6.06
CA PRO A 90 5.88 5.92 -4.98
C PRO A 90 6.38 6.99 -4.01
N ALA A 91 6.86 8.12 -4.50
CA ALA A 91 7.45 9.15 -3.63
C ALA A 91 6.40 9.74 -2.66
N SER A 92 5.21 10.04 -3.16
CA SER A 92 4.10 10.52 -2.34
C SER A 92 3.51 9.43 -1.44
N GLN A 93 3.45 8.17 -1.90
CA GLN A 93 3.07 7.03 -1.06
C GLN A 93 4.00 6.90 0.15
N ILE A 94 5.31 6.91 -0.07
CA ILE A 94 6.30 6.80 1.01
C ILE A 94 6.21 7.98 1.96
N ALA A 95 6.08 9.21 1.44
CA ALA A 95 5.89 10.40 2.26
C ALA A 95 4.63 10.31 3.14
N CYS A 96 3.51 9.86 2.57
CA CYS A 96 2.27 9.66 3.31
C CYS A 96 2.41 8.57 4.37
N ILE A 97 3.02 7.43 4.04
CA ILE A 97 3.25 6.32 4.99
C ILE A 97 4.13 6.77 6.16
N LEU A 98 5.22 7.49 5.89
CA LEU A 98 6.10 8.03 6.93
C LEU A 98 5.37 9.03 7.83
N PHE A 99 4.55 9.91 7.24
CA PHE A 99 3.73 10.83 8.01
C PHE A 99 2.69 10.09 8.87
N LEU A 100 2.01 9.07 8.34
CA LEU A 100 1.07 8.23 9.10
C LEU A 100 1.77 7.52 10.26
N ALA A 101 2.98 7.00 10.05
CA ALA A 101 3.78 6.36 11.09
C ALA A 101 4.14 7.36 12.20
N PHE A 102 4.59 8.56 11.83
CA PHE A 102 4.83 9.65 12.76
C PHE A 102 3.54 10.08 13.48
N ALA A 103 2.41 10.10 12.78
CA ALA A 103 1.15 10.53 13.35
C ALA A 103 0.65 9.56 14.43
N PHE A 104 0.69 8.26 14.14
CA PHE A 104 0.21 7.24 15.07
C PHE A 104 1.22 6.91 16.19
N SER A 105 2.50 7.26 16.03
CA SER A 105 3.47 7.15 17.13
C SER A 105 3.23 8.16 18.25
N GLN A 106 2.52 9.27 17.96
CA GLN A 106 2.16 10.27 18.98
C GLN A 106 1.02 9.83 19.87
N SER A 107 0.12 8.96 19.39
CA SER A 107 -0.90 8.43 20.29
C SER A 107 -0.14 7.74 21.42
N GLU A 108 -0.33 8.18 22.67
CA GLU A 108 0.29 7.47 23.79
C GLU A 108 -0.17 6.02 23.65
N GLN A 109 0.75 5.17 23.20
CA GLN A 109 0.64 3.75 23.42
C GLN A 109 0.78 3.65 24.92
N SER A 110 -0.38 3.75 25.56
CA SER A 110 -0.67 3.35 26.92
C SER A 110 0.37 2.32 27.32
N LYS A 111 0.94 2.52 28.51
CA LYS A 111 1.93 1.68 29.22
C LYS A 111 1.70 0.14 29.16
N GLU A 112 0.71 -0.34 28.43
CA GLU A 112 0.47 -1.68 27.92
C GLU A 112 1.51 -2.24 26.94
N TYR A 113 2.28 -1.44 26.18
CA TYR A 113 3.38 -2.02 25.38
C TYR A 113 4.46 -2.69 26.26
N LEU A 114 4.60 -2.24 27.51
CA LEU A 114 5.41 -2.90 28.54
C LEU A 114 4.83 -4.24 29.02
N LYS A 115 3.59 -4.61 28.66
CA LYS A 115 2.98 -5.90 29.04
C LYS A 115 3.37 -7.06 28.11
N TYR A 116 3.86 -6.78 26.90
CA TYR A 116 4.26 -7.84 25.98
C TYR A 116 5.66 -8.36 26.33
N PRO A 117 5.85 -9.69 26.38
CA PRO A 117 7.15 -10.25 26.72
C PRO A 117 8.17 -9.88 25.65
N TYR A 118 9.34 -9.38 26.08
CA TYR A 118 10.45 -8.96 25.20
C TYR A 118 10.79 -9.96 24.09
N ARG A 119 10.68 -11.26 24.38
CA ARG A 119 10.88 -12.35 23.41
C ARG A 119 9.82 -12.35 22.30
N ALA A 120 8.56 -12.10 22.61
CA ALA A 120 7.49 -12.02 21.62
C ALA A 120 7.69 -10.81 20.70
N THR A 121 8.10 -9.65 21.24
CA THR A 121 8.40 -8.47 20.42
C THR A 121 9.57 -8.75 19.47
N LYS A 122 10.66 -9.38 19.94
CA LYS A 122 11.77 -9.79 19.08
C LYS A 122 11.34 -10.78 18.00
N LEU A 123 10.53 -11.77 18.34
CA LEU A 123 10.01 -12.74 17.39
C LEU A 123 9.16 -12.03 16.32
N LEU A 124 8.30 -11.11 16.73
CA LEU A 124 7.42 -10.38 15.83
C LEU A 124 8.23 -9.47 14.87
N ILE A 125 9.25 -8.78 15.38
CA ILE A 125 10.18 -8.01 14.54
C ILE A 125 10.92 -8.93 13.56
N ALA A 126 11.40 -10.09 14.01
CA ALA A 126 12.09 -11.04 13.15
C ALA A 126 11.17 -11.60 12.05
N LEU A 127 9.91 -11.91 12.38
CA LEU A 127 8.90 -12.35 11.42
C LEU A 127 8.59 -11.26 10.39
N TRP A 128 8.45 -10.00 10.81
CA TRP A 128 8.29 -8.87 9.89
C TRP A 128 9.52 -8.67 9.00
N GLY A 129 10.72 -8.79 9.56
CA GLY A 129 11.96 -8.73 8.80
C GLY A 129 12.06 -9.86 7.76
N ALA A 130 11.70 -11.09 8.13
CA ALA A 130 11.67 -12.23 7.22
C ALA A 130 10.63 -12.06 6.11
N LEU A 131 9.42 -11.56 6.43
CA LEU A 131 8.39 -11.25 5.45
C LEU A 131 8.84 -10.15 4.48
N PHE A 132 9.46 -9.09 4.99
CA PHE A 132 10.01 -8.02 4.17
C PHE A 132 11.09 -8.53 3.22
N LEU A 133 12.03 -9.36 3.71
CA LEU A 133 13.06 -9.98 2.88
C LEU A 133 12.45 -10.90 1.82
N TYR A 134 11.45 -11.70 2.18
CA TYR A 134 10.74 -12.56 1.24
C TYR A 134 10.10 -11.74 0.11
N ILE A 135 9.33 -10.69 0.46
CA ILE A 135 8.71 -9.79 -0.53
C ILE A 135 9.79 -9.15 -1.40
N THR A 136 10.87 -8.64 -0.79
CA THR A 136 11.99 -8.04 -1.53
C THR A 136 12.58 -9.03 -2.53
N ILE A 137 12.88 -10.27 -2.11
CA ILE A 137 13.46 -11.28 -3.02
C ILE A 137 12.46 -11.66 -4.12
N MET A 138 11.18 -11.84 -3.79
CA MET A 138 10.17 -12.24 -4.77
C MET A 138 9.93 -11.18 -5.86
N TYR A 139 10.00 -9.89 -5.50
CA TYR A 139 9.66 -8.80 -6.42
C TYR A 139 10.87 -8.03 -6.97
N LEU A 140 12.02 -8.06 -6.29
CA LEU A 140 13.27 -7.37 -6.68
C LEU A 140 14.45 -8.34 -6.87
N GLY A 141 14.28 -9.64 -6.60
CA GLY A 141 15.37 -10.60 -6.70
C GLY A 141 15.92 -10.72 -8.12
N GLN A 142 15.05 -10.61 -9.13
CA GLN A 142 15.47 -10.56 -10.53
C GLN A 142 16.32 -9.31 -10.81
N ASP A 143 15.93 -8.13 -10.29
CA ASP A 143 16.71 -6.90 -10.42
C ASP A 143 18.11 -7.00 -9.79
N LEU A 144 18.26 -7.79 -8.73
CA LEU A 144 19.54 -8.01 -8.07
C LEU A 144 20.42 -9.08 -8.75
N THR A 145 19.83 -10.00 -9.50
CA THR A 145 20.53 -11.18 -10.04
C THR A 145 20.67 -11.20 -11.56
N CYS A 146 19.89 -10.40 -12.28
CA CYS A 146 19.86 -10.37 -13.74
C CYS A 146 21.00 -9.48 -14.28
N TRP A 147 22.12 -10.10 -14.64
CA TRP A 147 23.24 -9.41 -15.26
C TRP A 147 22.99 -9.19 -16.76
N GLY A 148 23.18 -7.95 -17.25
CA GLY A 148 22.97 -7.63 -18.67
C GLY A 148 21.50 -7.60 -19.12
N CYS A 149 20.57 -7.41 -18.18
CA CYS A 149 19.16 -7.26 -18.45
C CYS A 149 18.76 -5.79 -18.46
N THR A 150 17.71 -5.44 -19.20
CA THR A 150 17.19 -4.07 -19.25
C THR A 150 15.68 -4.08 -19.33
N SER A 151 15.08 -2.93 -19.00
CA SER A 151 13.64 -2.72 -19.07
C SER A 151 13.16 -2.73 -20.53
N TYR A 152 12.27 -3.64 -20.89
CA TYR A 152 11.54 -3.58 -22.17
C TYR A 152 10.53 -2.42 -22.13
N VAL A 153 10.62 -1.49 -23.08
CA VAL A 153 9.89 -0.22 -23.06
C VAL A 153 8.54 -0.33 -23.76
N GLY A 154 7.49 0.14 -23.08
CA GLY A 154 6.17 0.39 -23.66
C GLY A 154 5.32 1.39 -22.90
N ARG A 155 5.45 1.49 -21.56
CA ARG A 155 4.72 2.47 -20.75
C ARG A 155 5.53 2.89 -19.52
N MET A 156 5.91 4.16 -19.45
CA MET A 156 6.28 4.80 -18.17
C MET A 156 4.98 5.07 -17.41
N ALA A 157 4.46 4.07 -16.72
CA ALA A 157 3.22 4.18 -15.97
C ALA A 157 3.46 4.76 -14.55
N PRO A 158 2.49 5.49 -13.99
CA PRO A 158 2.62 6.25 -12.73
C PRO A 158 2.68 5.41 -11.45
N ASN A 159 2.46 4.09 -11.53
CA ASN A 159 2.83 3.19 -10.45
C ASN A 159 4.29 2.80 -10.65
N PHE A 160 5.15 3.00 -9.66
CA PHE A 160 6.56 2.52 -9.66
C PHE A 160 6.70 1.03 -10.00
N TRP A 161 5.58 0.31 -9.86
CA TRP A 161 5.35 -1.04 -10.27
C TRP A 161 4.05 -1.02 -11.06
N GLU A 162 4.10 -1.02 -12.40
CA GLU A 162 2.87 -1.00 -13.21
C GLU A 162 1.87 -2.06 -12.68
N TYR A 163 2.39 -3.16 -12.10
CA TYR A 163 1.66 -4.30 -11.54
C TYR A 163 2.18 -4.86 -10.21
N GLY A 164 2.85 -4.05 -9.38
CA GLY A 164 3.52 -4.57 -8.18
C GLY A 164 4.66 -5.56 -8.47
N SER A 165 5.10 -5.72 -9.72
CA SER A 165 6.12 -6.67 -10.15
C SER A 165 7.05 -6.08 -11.21
N THR A 166 8.29 -6.58 -11.27
CA THR A 166 9.24 -6.25 -12.32
C THR A 166 9.01 -7.05 -13.59
N GLN A 167 7.90 -6.80 -14.31
CA GLN A 167 7.69 -7.40 -15.64
C GLN A 167 8.66 -6.91 -16.73
N HIS A 168 9.77 -6.26 -16.37
CA HIS A 168 10.53 -5.43 -17.28
C HIS A 168 11.91 -5.97 -17.66
N LEU A 169 12.56 -6.82 -16.85
CA LEU A 169 13.94 -7.24 -17.15
C LEU A 169 13.99 -8.43 -18.11
N ILE A 170 14.20 -8.13 -19.39
CA ILE A 170 14.61 -9.12 -20.39
C ILE A 170 16.12 -9.04 -20.62
N PRO A 171 16.80 -10.15 -20.97
CA PRO A 171 18.19 -10.08 -21.39
C PRO A 171 18.31 -9.12 -22.57
N ALA A 172 19.33 -8.27 -22.59
CA ALA A 172 19.47 -7.24 -23.62
C ALA A 172 19.50 -7.81 -25.06
N SER A 173 19.89 -9.08 -25.22
CA SER A 173 19.87 -9.80 -26.50
C SER A 173 18.48 -10.13 -27.05
N HIS A 174 17.42 -10.01 -26.24
CA HIS A 174 16.04 -10.32 -26.61
C HIS A 174 15.21 -9.05 -26.88
N ILE A 175 15.83 -7.87 -26.84
CA ILE A 175 15.18 -6.63 -27.29
C ILE A 175 15.16 -6.66 -28.83
N PRO A 176 13.98 -6.57 -29.48
CA PRO A 176 13.86 -6.51 -30.94
C PRO A 176 14.46 -5.22 -31.53
#